data_AF-A0A2K1NC39-F1
#
_entry.id   AF-A0A2K1NC39-F1
#
_cell.length_a   1.000
_cell.length_b   1.000
_cell.length_c   1.000
_cell.angle_alpha   90.00
_cell.angle_beta   90.00
_cell.angle_gamma   90.00
#
_symmetry.space_group_name_H-M   'P 1'
#
loop_
_entity.id
_entity.type
_entity.pdbx_description
1 polymer ?
#
loop_
_entity_poly.entity_id
_entity_poly.type
_entity_poly.pdbx_seq_one_letter_code
_entity_poly.pdbx_strand_id
1 'polypeptide(L)' 'MIFLIIIIIAAIYFINNKNDDNSSSYHNNNNDFPHQVDRAEEIAKERYARGEISKEEFDQIIKDLK' A
#
# COMPACT_ATOMS: atom_id res chain seq x y z
N MET A 1 21.01 21.15 -21.12
CA MET A 1 19.98 21.42 -20.08
C MET A 1 18.71 20.61 -20.31
N ILE A 2 18.08 20.67 -21.49
CA ILE A 2 16.83 19.92 -21.79
C ILE A 2 16.97 18.39 -21.66
N PHE A 3 18.13 17.84 -22.03
CA PHE A 3 18.42 16.39 -21.95
C PHE A 3 18.44 15.86 -20.50
N LEU A 4 18.83 16.68 -19.51
CA LEU A 4 18.81 16.29 -18.10
C LEU A 4 17.38 16.16 -17.57
N ILE A 5 16.47 17.02 -18.05
CA ILE A 5 15.05 16.99 -17.67
C ILE A 5 14.39 15.70 -18.18
N ILE A 6 14.72 15.29 -19.42
CA ILE A 6 14.22 14.03 -20.01
C ILE A 6 14.70 12.82 -19.20
N ILE A 7 15.96 12.81 -18.76
CA ILE A 7 16.53 11.74 -17.92
C ILE A 7 15.80 11.64 -16.57
N ILE A 8 15.51 12.77 -15.93
CA ILE A 8 14.81 12.79 -14.63
C ILE A 8 13.39 12.24 -14.77
N ILE A 9 12.66 12.61 -15.82
CA ILE A 9 11.31 12.11 -16.08
C ILE A 9 11.32 10.60 -16.33
N ALA A 10 12.28 10.10 -17.12
CA ALA A 10 12.44 8.67 -17.37
C ALA A 10 12.79 7.88 -16.10
N ALA A 11 13.63 8.44 -15.22
CA ALA A 11 13.98 7.82 -13.95
C ALA A 11 12.77 7.70 -13.00
N ILE A 12 11.94 8.74 -12.90
CA ILE A 12 10.70 8.73 -12.10
C ILE A 12 9.72 7.69 -12.64
N TYR A 13 9.53 7.63 -13.97
CA TYR A 13 8.65 6.65 -14.59
C TYR A 13 9.14 5.21 -14.35
N PHE A 14 10.45 4.97 -14.41
CA PHE A 14 11.04 3.66 -14.18
C PHE A 14 10.94 3.20 -12.72
N ILE A 15 11.00 4.12 -11.75
CA ILE A 15 10.81 3.81 -10.32
C ILE A 15 9.35 3.48 -10.03
N ASN A 16 8.40 4.24 -10.60
CA ASN A 16 6.97 4.00 -10.39
C ASN A 16 6.45 2.73 -11.08
N ASN A 17 7.17 2.20 -12.08
CA ASN A 17 6.83 0.97 -12.79
C ASN A 17 7.42 -0.30 -12.15
N LYS A 18 8.01 -0.21 -10.95
CA LYS A 18 8.59 -1.36 -10.22
C LYS A 18 7.84 -1.70 -8.93
N ASN A 19 6.52 -1.50 -8.92
CA ASN A 19 5.67 -1.87 -7.79
C ASN A 19 4.72 -3.03 -8.09
N ASP A 20 4.96 -3.79 -9.15
CA ASP A 20 4.27 -5.05 -9.40
C ASP A 20 5.32 -6.14 -9.49
N ASP A 21 5.66 -6.71 -8.34
CA ASP A 21 5.99 -8.14 -8.17
C ASP A 21 6.46 -8.37 -6.73
N ASN A 22 5.54 -8.17 -5.78
CA ASN A 22 5.54 -9.01 -4.58
C ASN A 22 4.38 -9.99 -4.70
N SER A 23 4.45 -10.84 -5.73
CA SER A 23 3.78 -12.12 -5.73
C SER A 23 4.52 -13.05 -4.76
N SER A 24 4.53 -12.68 -3.47
CA SER A 24 4.73 -13.66 -2.41
C SER A 24 3.55 -14.61 -2.50
N SER A 25 3.80 -15.71 -3.20
CA SER A 25 2.90 -16.84 -3.34
C SER A 25 2.77 -17.51 -1.97
N TYR A 26 2.03 -16.86 -1.07
CA TYR A 26 1.52 -17.51 0.12
C TYR A 26 0.32 -18.35 -0.32
N HIS A 27 0.64 -19.58 -0.73
CA HIS A 27 -0.32 -20.67 -0.61
C HIS A 27 -0.76 -20.71 0.85
N ASN A 28 -1.95 -20.21 1.13
CA ASN A 28 -2.69 -20.64 2.30
C ASN A 28 -4.12 -20.94 1.87
N ASN A 29 -4.31 -22.19 1.45
CA ASN A 29 -5.61 -22.81 1.52
C ASN A 29 -6.10 -22.73 2.97
N ASN A 30 -7.37 -22.38 3.11
CA ASN A 30 -8.29 -22.67 4.22
C ASN A 30 -8.75 -21.43 5.01
N ASN A 31 -10.04 -21.12 4.82
CA ASN A 31 -10.94 -20.29 5.64
C ASN A 31 -11.07 -18.82 5.19
N ASP A 32 -12.03 -18.57 4.29
CA ASP A 32 -12.28 -17.32 3.55
C ASP A 32 -12.97 -16.17 4.32
N PHE A 33 -12.89 -16.09 5.66
CA PHE A 33 -13.61 -15.03 6.41
C PHE A 33 -12.81 -14.14 7.37
N PRO A 34 -11.71 -14.56 8.05
CA PRO A 34 -10.93 -13.65 8.90
C PRO A 34 -9.92 -12.77 8.13
N HIS A 35 -9.45 -13.21 6.96
CA HIS A 35 -8.36 -12.53 6.22
C HIS A 35 -8.72 -11.18 5.57
N GLN A 36 -9.99 -10.80 5.51
CA GLN A 36 -10.37 -9.47 4.99
C GLN A 36 -10.20 -8.38 6.05
N VAL A 37 -10.45 -8.71 7.33
CA VAL A 37 -10.29 -7.77 8.45
C VAL A 37 -8.80 -7.46 8.66
N ASP A 38 -7.96 -8.50 8.63
CA ASP A 38 -6.51 -8.36 8.74
C ASP A 38 -5.93 -7.45 7.65
N ARG A 39 -6.43 -7.60 6.40
CA ARG A 39 -6.02 -6.73 5.28
C ARG A 39 -6.49 -5.29 5.44
N ALA A 40 -7.71 -5.07 5.92
CA ALA A 40 -8.23 -3.71 6.10
C ALA A 40 -7.44 -2.95 7.19
N GLU A 41 -7.06 -3.62 8.27
CA GLU A 41 -6.18 -3.05 9.31
C GLU A 41 -4.77 -2.74 8.74
N GLU A 42 -4.19 -3.65 7.95
CA GLU A 42 -2.87 -3.46 7.35
C GLU A 42 -2.84 -2.26 6.40
N ILE A 43 -3.85 -2.12 5.54
CA ILE A 43 -3.99 -0.98 4.62
C ILE A 43 -4.14 0.34 5.40
N ALA A 44 -4.92 0.35 6.49
CA ALA A 44 -5.10 1.55 7.30
C ALA A 44 -3.77 1.99 7.95
N LYS A 45 -2.97 1.04 8.46
CA LYS A 45 -1.64 1.31 9.03
C LYS A 45 -0.68 1.90 8.01
N GLU A 46 -0.65 1.34 6.81
CA GLU A 46 0.21 1.82 5.73
C GLU A 46 -0.14 3.25 5.33
N ARG A 47 -1.42 3.55 5.13
CA ARG A 47 -1.89 4.92 4.78
C ARG A 47 -1.58 5.92 5.87
N TYR A 48 -1.73 5.54 7.13
CA TYR A 48 -1.36 6.40 8.26
C TYR A 48 0.16 6.67 8.29
N ALA A 49 0.99 5.66 8.07
CA ALA A 49 2.45 5.82 8.01
C ALA A 49 2.92 6.70 6.85
N ARG A 50 2.19 6.67 5.73
CA ARG A 50 2.42 7.55 4.56
C ARG A 50 1.87 8.97 4.76
N GLY A 51 1.06 9.20 5.80
CA GLY A 51 0.38 10.48 6.05
C GLY A 51 -0.80 10.75 5.12
N GLU A 52 -1.37 9.70 4.51
CA GLU A 52 -2.55 9.79 3.63
C GLU A 52 -3.85 9.94 4.42
N ILE A 53 -3.87 9.51 5.69
CA ILE A 53 -5.02 9.62 6.61
C ILE A 53 -4.57 10.18 7.97
N SER A 54 -5.48 10.85 8.66
CA SER A 54 -5.21 11.37 10.00
C SER A 54 -5.25 10.27 11.07
N LYS A 55 -4.76 10.58 12.27
CA LYS A 55 -4.82 9.64 13.41
C LYS A 55 -6.27 9.30 13.77
N GLU A 56 -7.15 10.29 13.69
CA GLU A 56 -8.57 10.14 13.99
C GLU A 56 -9.26 9.21 12.99
N GLU A 57 -8.94 9.33 11.70
CA GLU A 57 -9.46 8.46 10.64
C GLU A 57 -8.95 7.02 10.80
N PHE A 58 -7.66 6.86 11.12
CA PHE A 58 -7.07 5.55 11.41
C PHE A 58 -7.77 4.88 12.61
N ASP A 59 -7.90 5.60 13.73
CA ASP A 59 -8.52 5.08 14.95
C ASP A 59 -9.98 4.65 14.70
N GLN A 60 -10.72 5.39 13.86
CA GLN A 60 -12.09 5.05 13.48
C GLN A 60 -12.15 3.76 12.64
N ILE A 61 -11.26 3.60 11.66
CA ILE A 61 -11.19 2.38 10.83
C ILE A 61 -10.87 1.15 11.68
N ILE A 62 -9.90 1.24 12.60
CA ILE A 62 -9.55 0.13 13.50
C ILE A 62 -10.70 -0.24 14.44
N LYS A 63 -11.49 0.76 14.86
CA LYS A 63 -12.66 0.54 15.70
C LYS A 63 -13.79 -0.15 14.94
N ASP A 64 -14.01 0.21 13.68
CA ASP A 64 -15.09 -0.37 12.85
C ASP A 64 -14.78 -1.80 12.37
N LEU A 65 -13.51 -2.19 12.41
CA LEU A 65 -13.03 -3.55 12.06
C LEU A 65 -13.11 -4.56 13.21
N LYS A 66 -13.40 -4.12 14.44
CA LYS A 66 -13.51 -4.95 15.64
C LYS A 66 -14.97 -5.21 16.03
#